data_AF-A0A7X2THF4-F1
#
_entry.id   AF-A0A7X2THF4-F1
#
_cell.length_a   1.000
_cell.length_b   1.000
_cell.length_c   1.000
_cell.angle_alpha   90.00
_cell.angle_beta   90.00
_cell.angle_gamma   90.00
#
_symmetry.space_group_name_H-M   'P 1'
#
loop_
_entity.id
_entity.type
_entity.pdbx_description
1 polymer ?
#
loop_
_entity_poly.entity_id
_entity_poly.type
_entity_poly.pdbx_seq_one_letter_code
_entity_poly.pdbx_strand_id
1 'polypeptide(L)'
;MTDWRSIPVKDIDWRMLHARFGRTAHALRRLCLPRVNNQTPVSFGSGSWSEMSLGAVADMGARQIMRHHDVGPKALATLQAITDLAASESLPMIGSPATDAIKPTMAGKGP
;
A
#
# COMPACT_ATOMS: atom_id res chain seq x y z
N MET A 1 -6.03 5.05 17.91
CA MET A 1 -4.96 5.30 16.93
C MET A 1 -4.46 3.95 16.46
N THR A 2 -4.71 3.63 15.20
CA THR A 2 -4.14 2.44 14.58
C THR A 2 -2.65 2.72 14.34
N ASP A 3 -1.75 1.95 14.93
CA ASP A 3 -0.32 2.12 14.67
C ASP A 3 -0.05 1.80 13.20
N TRP A 4 0.26 2.83 12.40
CA TRP A 4 0.51 2.69 10.97
C TRP A 4 1.63 1.69 10.66
N ARG A 5 2.56 1.48 11.61
CA ARG A 5 3.67 0.54 11.48
C ARG A 5 3.20 -0.91 11.44
N SER A 6 2.03 -1.20 12.01
CA SER A 6 1.43 -2.54 12.05
C SER A 6 0.61 -2.88 10.81
N ILE A 7 0.32 -1.91 9.94
CA ILE A 7 -0.52 -2.11 8.75
C ILE A 7 0.16 -3.13 7.81
N PRO A 8 -0.47 -4.28 7.51
CA PRO A 8 0.05 -5.22 6.53
C PRO A 8 0.00 -4.57 5.14
N VAL A 9 1.10 -4.61 4.39
CA VAL A 9 1.16 -3.93 3.09
C VAL A 9 0.21 -4.53 2.05
N LYS A 10 -0.22 -5.79 2.25
CA LYS A 10 -1.21 -6.47 1.42
C LYS A 10 -2.63 -5.94 1.59
N ASP A 11 -2.93 -5.29 2.72
CA ASP A 11 -4.26 -4.76 3.04
C ASP A 11 -4.46 -3.33 2.53
N ILE A 12 -3.40 -2.70 2.00
CA ILE A 12 -3.45 -1.37 1.39
C ILE A 12 -4.14 -1.45 0.03
N ASP A 13 -5.06 -0.54 -0.27
CA ASP A 13 -5.68 -0.44 -1.59
C ASP A 13 -4.71 0.22 -2.60
N TRP A 14 -3.85 -0.63 -3.16
CA TRP A 14 -2.90 -0.23 -4.19
C TRP A 14 -3.55 0.21 -5.50
N ARG A 15 -4.82 -0.11 -5.76
CA ARG A 15 -5.53 0.37 -6.95
C ARG A 15 -5.88 1.84 -6.80
N MET A 16 -6.38 2.24 -5.63
CA MET A 16 -6.60 3.65 -5.31
C MET A 16 -5.29 4.44 -5.30
N LEU A 17 -4.24 3.88 -4.69
CA LEU A 17 -2.92 4.53 -4.71
C LEU A 17 -2.35 4.65 -6.13
N HIS A 18 -2.60 3.67 -7.00
CA HIS A 18 -2.18 3.76 -8.40
C HIS A 18 -2.86 4.91 -9.15
N ALA A 19 -4.14 5.19 -8.88
CA ALA A 19 -4.82 6.34 -9.46
C ALA A 19 -4.18 7.68 -9.01
N ARG A 20 -3.63 7.73 -7.79
CA ARG A 20 -3.00 8.93 -7.22
C ARG A 20 -1.53 9.11 -7.62
N PHE A 21 -0.75 8.03 -7.63
CA PHE A 21 0.71 8.08 -7.77
C PHE A 21 1.22 7.44 -9.08
N GLY A 22 0.36 6.80 -9.85
CA GLY A 22 0.70 6.18 -11.13
C GLY A 22 1.72 5.04 -11.02
N ARG A 23 2.70 5.04 -11.93
CA ARG A 23 3.62 3.92 -12.15
C ARG A 23 4.52 3.59 -10.95
N THR A 24 4.81 4.56 -10.08
CA THR A 24 5.61 4.30 -8.87
C THR A 24 4.84 3.46 -7.85
N ALA A 25 3.54 3.73 -7.66
CA ALA A 25 2.68 2.87 -6.86
C ALA A 25 2.50 1.48 -7.48
N HIS A 26 2.53 1.36 -8.82
CA HIS A 26 2.55 0.05 -9.47
C HIS A 26 3.81 -0.77 -9.11
N ALA A 27 4.98 -0.13 -9.12
CA ALA A 27 6.24 -0.80 -8.75
C ALA A 27 6.20 -1.29 -7.29
N LEU A 28 5.74 -0.45 -6.36
CA LEU A 28 5.58 -0.82 -4.95
C LEU A 28 4.53 -1.93 -4.77
N ARG A 29 3.38 -1.84 -5.45
CA ARG A 29 2.33 -2.86 -5.43
C ARG A 29 2.85 -4.24 -5.80
N ARG A 30 3.74 -4.35 -6.79
CA ARG A 30 4.33 -5.63 -7.20
C ARG A 30 5.15 -6.29 -6.09
N LEU A 31 5.71 -5.52 -5.16
CA LEU A 31 6.47 -6.04 -4.03
C LEU A 31 5.55 -6.46 -2.88
N CYS A 32 4.42 -5.78 -2.72
CA CYS A 32 3.46 -5.97 -1.63
C CYS A 32 2.41 -7.06 -1.89
N LEU A 33 2.11 -7.40 -3.14
CA LEU A 33 1.13 -8.44 -3.45
C LEU A 33 1.77 -9.84 -3.47
N PRO A 34 1.03 -10.87 -3.02
CA PRO A 34 1.50 -12.23 -3.10
C PRO A 34 1.76 -12.62 -4.56
N ARG A 35 2.68 -13.55 -4.75
CA ARG A 35 3.08 -14.00 -6.08
C ARG A 35 1.93 -14.76 -6.72
N VAL A 36 1.67 -14.47 -7.99
CA VAL A 36 0.54 -15.05 -8.74
C VAL A 36 0.81 -16.50 -9.14
N ASN A 37 2.06 -16.98 -9.02
CA ASN A 37 2.46 -18.34 -9.38
C ASN A 37 3.48 -18.87 -8.35
N ASN A 38 3.62 -20.20 -8.21
CA ASN A 38 4.62 -20.91 -7.38
C ASN A 38 6.10 -20.61 -7.76
N GLN A 39 6.40 -19.43 -8.26
CA GLN A 39 7.72 -18.96 -8.61
C GLN A 39 8.59 -18.86 -7.36
N THR A 40 9.77 -19.48 -7.44
CA THR A 40 10.79 -19.50 -6.39
C THR A 40 11.07 -18.10 -5.83
N PRO A 41 11.05 -17.91 -4.50
CA PRO A 41 11.47 -16.67 -3.81
C PRO A 41 12.74 -16.05 -4.39
N VAL A 42 12.60 -15.02 -5.23
CA VAL A 42 13.72 -14.17 -5.65
C VAL A 42 13.86 -13.02 -4.67
N SER A 43 15.05 -12.87 -4.08
CA SER A 43 15.43 -11.69 -3.30
C SER A 43 15.24 -10.43 -4.14
N PHE A 44 14.69 -9.37 -3.55
CA PHE A 44 14.41 -8.09 -4.24
C PHE A 44 13.39 -8.16 -5.40
N GLY A 45 12.73 -9.30 -5.59
CA GLY A 45 11.72 -9.51 -6.63
C GLY A 45 10.28 -9.28 -6.17
N SER A 46 9.32 -9.52 -7.08
CA SER A 46 7.89 -9.36 -6.79
C SER A 46 7.44 -10.23 -5.60
N GLY A 47 6.51 -9.69 -4.81
CA GLY A 47 5.99 -10.29 -3.57
C GLY A 47 6.96 -10.36 -2.41
N SER A 48 8.16 -9.76 -2.51
CA SER A 48 9.16 -9.79 -1.42
C SER A 48 8.69 -9.13 -0.13
N TRP A 49 7.67 -8.27 -0.18
CA TRP A 49 7.11 -7.57 0.97
C TRP A 49 5.72 -8.07 1.36
N SER A 50 5.20 -9.12 0.72
CA SER A 50 3.80 -9.55 0.88
C SER A 50 3.37 -9.91 2.30
N GLU A 51 4.32 -10.38 3.13
CA GLU A 51 4.08 -10.68 4.54
C GLU A 51 4.65 -9.63 5.49
N MET A 52 5.07 -8.46 4.97
CA MET A 52 5.61 -7.37 5.78
C MET A 52 4.53 -6.37 6.19
N SER A 53 4.78 -5.67 7.29
CA SER A 53 4.05 -4.46 7.64
C SER A 53 4.69 -3.23 7.01
N LEU A 54 3.94 -2.13 6.91
CA LEU A 54 4.44 -0.85 6.40
C LEU A 54 5.61 -0.32 7.25
N GLY A 55 5.57 -0.54 8.57
CA GLY A 55 6.67 -0.22 9.47
C GLY A 55 7.93 -1.04 9.17
N ALA A 56 7.79 -2.35 8.95
CA ALA A 56 8.91 -3.22 8.59
C ALA A 56 9.55 -2.81 7.25
N VAL A 57 8.73 -2.37 6.28
CA VAL A 57 9.24 -1.83 5.00
C VAL A 57 10.01 -0.53 5.24
N ALA A 58 9.48 0.39 6.05
CA ALA A 58 10.16 1.64 6.38
C ALA A 58 11.51 1.43 7.08
N ASP A 59 11.58 0.43 7.98
CA ASP A 59 12.78 0.12 8.77
C ASP A 59 13.93 -0.47 7.92
N MET A 60 13.66 -1.00 6.72
CA MET A 60 14.73 -1.47 5.82
C MET A 60 15.68 -0.34 5.40
N GLY A 61 15.19 0.90 5.38
CA GLY A 61 15.94 2.08 4.96
C GLY A 61 16.12 2.19 3.44
N ALA A 62 16.36 3.42 2.99
CA ALA A 62 16.38 3.80 1.56
C ALA A 62 17.34 2.95 0.71
N ARG A 63 18.55 2.69 1.21
CA ARG A 63 19.57 1.91 0.47
C ARG A 63 19.11 0.50 0.17
N GLN A 64 18.42 -0.15 1.11
CA GLN A 64 17.95 -1.52 0.94
C GLN A 64 16.73 -1.55 0.02
N ILE A 65 15.80 -0.62 0.20
CA ILE A 65 14.60 -0.47 -0.64
C ILE A 65 14.97 -0.26 -2.11
N MET A 66 15.98 0.57 -2.40
CA MET A 66 16.42 0.86 -3.77
C MET A 66 17.14 -0.32 -4.47
N ARG A 67 17.40 -1.43 -3.78
CA ARG A 67 17.90 -2.66 -4.44
C ARG A 67 16.82 -3.41 -5.19
N HIS A 68 15.55 -3.12 -4.92
CA HIS A 68 14.42 -3.74 -5.59
C HIS A 68 14.28 -3.27 -7.04
N HIS A 69 13.93 -4.21 -7.92
CA HIS A 69 13.72 -3.90 -9.33
C HIS A 69 12.60 -2.86 -9.48
N ASP A 70 12.80 -1.89 -10.39
CA ASP A 70 11.90 -0.75 -10.63
C ASP A 70 11.72 0.24 -9.44
N VAL A 71 12.50 0.11 -8.36
CA VAL A 71 12.43 1.02 -7.20
C VAL A 71 13.55 2.06 -7.26
N GLY A 72 13.25 3.20 -7.86
CA GLY A 72 14.11 4.38 -7.88
C GLY A 72 13.73 5.45 -6.84
N PRO A 73 14.40 6.63 -6.86
CA PRO A 73 14.13 7.73 -5.93
C PRO A 73 12.66 8.19 -5.91
N LYS A 74 11.98 8.17 -7.06
CA LYS A 74 10.55 8.51 -7.15
C LYS A 74 9.64 7.49 -6.44
N ALA A 75 9.99 6.21 -6.49
CA ALA A 75 9.26 5.17 -5.77
C ALA A 75 9.49 5.29 -4.26
N LEU A 76 10.70 5.65 -3.84
CA LEU A 76 11.00 5.95 -2.43
C LEU A 76 10.19 7.16 -1.92
N ALA A 77 10.13 8.25 -2.70
CA ALA A 77 9.28 9.40 -2.36
C ALA A 77 7.79 9.04 -2.30
N THR A 78 7.33 8.15 -3.18
CA THR A 78 5.96 7.62 -3.15
C THR A 78 5.71 6.81 -1.89
N LEU A 79 6.67 5.98 -1.48
CA LEU A 79 6.58 5.20 -0.24
C LEU A 79 6.52 6.12 0.99
N GLN A 80 7.31 7.21 1.02
CA GLN A 80 7.22 8.20 2.09
C GLN A 80 5.82 8.84 2.14
N ALA A 81 5.27 9.25 1.00
CA ALA A 81 3.92 9.81 0.94
C ALA A 81 2.85 8.82 1.40
N ILE A 82 3.02 7.53 1.13
CA ILE A 82 2.14 6.46 1.63
C ILE A 82 2.24 6.34 3.16
N THR A 83 3.46 6.39 3.71
CA THR A 83 3.68 6.42 5.17
C THR A 83 3.03 7.63 5.82
N ASP A 84 3.13 8.81 5.21
CA ASP A 84 2.51 10.03 5.73
C ASP A 84 0.96 9.94 5.70
N LEU A 85 0.39 9.31 4.66
CA LEU A 85 -1.05 9.02 4.60
C LEU A 85 -1.47 8.03 5.68
N ALA A 86 -0.64 7.03 5.96
CA ALA A 86 -0.89 6.04 6.99
C ALA A 86 -0.84 6.67 8.39
N ALA A 87 0.15 7.52 8.65
CA ALA A 87 0.30 8.26 9.91
C ALA A 87 -0.84 9.26 10.16
N SER A 88 -1.47 9.77 9.10
CA SER A 88 -2.65 10.64 9.15
C SER A 88 -3.99 9.90 9.05
N GLU A 89 -3.98 8.57 9.20
CA GLU A 89 -5.18 7.70 9.15
C GLU A 89 -6.01 7.87 7.86
N SER A 90 -5.37 8.33 6.78
CA SER A 90 -6.00 8.63 5.48
C SER A 90 -5.56 7.67 4.38
N LEU A 91 -4.86 6.60 4.73
CA LEU A 91 -4.40 5.58 3.79
C LEU A 91 -5.61 4.73 3.33
N PRO A 92 -5.84 4.58 2.02
CA PRO A 92 -6.92 3.73 1.53
C PRO A 92 -6.59 2.26 1.80
N MET A 93 -7.48 1.59 2.52
CA MET A 93 -7.38 0.17 2.87
C MET A 93 -8.42 -0.63 2.07
N ILE A 94 -8.12 -1.90 1.79
CA ILE A 94 -9.06 -2.80 1.13
C ILE A 94 -10.31 -2.94 2.01
N GLY A 95 -11.48 -2.77 1.41
CA GLY A 95 -12.76 -2.86 2.11
C GLY A 95 -13.17 -1.58 2.85
N SER A 96 -12.30 -0.57 2.93
CA SER A 96 -12.74 0.76 3.36
C SER A 96 -13.69 1.34 2.31
N PRO A 97 -14.81 1.96 2.73
CA PRO A 97 -15.66 2.69 1.80
C PRO A 97 -14.82 3.80 1.14
N ALA A 98 -14.96 3.94 -0.18
CA ALA A 98 -14.33 5.03 -0.90
C ALA A 98 -14.74 6.38 -0.27
N THR A 99 -13.84 7.37 -0.29
CA THR A 99 -14.10 8.69 0.31
C THR A 99 -15.35 9.36 -0.27
N ASP A 100 -15.65 9.07 -1.54
CA ASP A 100 -16.80 9.51 -2.32
C ASP A 100 -17.92 8.46 -2.43
N ALA A 101 -17.91 7.44 -1.56
CA ALA A 101 -18.95 6.41 -1.57
C ALA A 101 -20.35 7.04 -1.38
N ILE A 102 -21.22 6.81 -2.36
CA ILE A 102 -22.62 7.21 -2.30
C ILE A 102 -23.28 6.45 -1.15
N LYS A 103 -23.66 7.19 -0.09
CA LYS A 103 -24.38 6.61 1.05
C LYS A 103 -25.88 6.61 0.73
N PRO A 104 -26.63 5.57 1.15
CA PRO A 104 -28.07 5.58 1.03
C PRO A 104 -28.62 6.77 1.83
N THR A 105 -29.34 7.65 1.15
CA THR A 105 -30.11 8.72 1.78
C THR A 105 -31.19 8.05 2.63
N MET A 106 -30.98 7.92 3.94
CA MET A 106 -32.08 7.60 4.84
C MET A 106 -33.06 8.77 4.86
N ALA A 107 -33.95 8.84 3.87
CA ALA A 107 -35.23 9.50 4.04
C ALA A 107 -36.12 8.52 4.82
N GLY A 108 -36.25 8.78 6.11
CA GLY A 108 -37.06 7.98 7.02
C GLY A 108 -38.48 7.78 6.49
N LYS A 109 -38.93 6.54 6.54
CA LYS A 109 -40.33 6.21 6.77
C LYS A 109 -40.33 5.14 7.84
N GLY A 110 -40.46 5.59 9.09
CA GLY A 110 -40.91 4.71 10.15
C GLY A 110 -42.35 4.26 9.85
N PRO A 111 -42.71 3.01 10.17
CA PRO A 111 -44.00 2.72 10.76
C PRO A 111 -44.02 3.13 12.25
#